data_AF-A0AA36JEH5-F1
#
_entry.id   AF-A0AA36JEH5-F1
#
_cell.length_a   1.000
_cell.length_b   1.000
_cell.length_c   1.000
_cell.angle_alpha   90.00
_cell.angle_beta   90.00
_cell.angle_gamma   90.00
#
_symmetry.space_group_name_H-M   'P 1'
#
loop_
_entity.id
_entity.type
_entity.pdbx_description
1 polymer ?
#
loop_
_entity_poly.entity_id
_entity_poly.type
_entity_poly.pdbx_seq_one_letter_code
_entity_poly.pdbx_strand_id
1 'polypeptide(L)'
;MRARFEPNDTHMKKRWETFQANWGPHYDEGVHFGVVLSLFYPCFTGILSGANRADVLKDPPKNIRVGTFAAIVFSLFLYSSFFMLWGSVATDDYLKGNFLEHGRRLSGVSPEAGRHIVQTVVWNPFPNSAFIGIIIASLSQSLQCLIVAPRLLQNMAKDRLMPALRPLEVLSSSGEPTRALLFTYVCAAMLVLIGQLELVAPLLTMWDAYPARDSSNQHDWLRDWFVG
;
A
#
# COMPACT_ATOMS: atom_id res chain seq x y z
N MET A 1 -7.46 -31.85 -19.37
CA MET A 1 -8.95 -31.75 -19.35
C MET A 1 -9.32 -30.27 -19.42
N ARG A 2 -9.75 -29.79 -20.59
CA ARG A 2 -10.24 -28.41 -20.79
C ARG A 2 -11.65 -28.32 -20.21
N ALA A 3 -11.86 -27.57 -19.14
CA ALA A 3 -13.20 -27.21 -18.68
C ALA A 3 -13.83 -26.30 -19.74
N ARG A 4 -14.88 -26.81 -20.37
CA ARG A 4 -15.68 -26.12 -21.39
C ARG A 4 -16.54 -25.08 -20.66
N PHE A 5 -16.28 -23.80 -20.90
CA PHE A 5 -17.14 -22.71 -20.43
C PHE A 5 -18.45 -22.74 -21.22
N GLU A 6 -19.54 -23.21 -20.62
CA GLU A 6 -20.89 -23.02 -21.14
C GLU A 6 -21.46 -21.68 -20.63
N PRO A 7 -22.09 -20.86 -21.49
CA PRO A 7 -22.74 -19.62 -21.09
C PRO A 7 -24.13 -19.97 -20.56
N ASN A 8 -24.27 -20.10 -19.25
CA ASN A 8 -25.55 -20.44 -18.61
C ASN A 8 -25.93 -19.35 -17.59
N ASP A 9 -27.16 -18.83 -17.69
CA ASP A 9 -27.73 -17.72 -16.88
C ASP A 9 -27.68 -17.94 -15.36
N THR A 10 -27.36 -19.15 -14.90
CA THR A 10 -27.14 -19.53 -13.51
C THR A 10 -25.87 -18.95 -12.90
N HIS A 11 -24.83 -18.66 -13.71
CA HIS A 11 -23.59 -18.06 -13.21
C HIS A 11 -23.75 -16.59 -12.82
N MET A 12 -24.60 -15.84 -13.53
CA MET A 12 -24.80 -14.42 -13.27
C MET A 12 -25.66 -14.19 -12.02
N LYS A 13 -26.69 -15.04 -11.81
CA LYS A 13 -27.49 -15.05 -10.56
C LYS A 13 -26.63 -15.28 -9.33
N LYS A 14 -25.70 -16.25 -9.40
CA LYS A 14 -24.75 -16.51 -8.31
C LYS A 14 -23.84 -15.31 -8.02
N ARG A 15 -23.36 -14.57 -9.03
CA ARG A 15 -22.48 -13.39 -8.81
C ARG A 15 -23.21 -12.25 -8.11
N TRP A 16 -24.46 -12.01 -8.49
CA TRP A 16 -25.28 -10.97 -7.87
C TRP A 16 -25.66 -11.33 -6.43
N GLU A 17 -26.03 -12.60 -6.18
CA GLU A 17 -26.28 -13.10 -4.83
C GLU A 17 -25.03 -13.03 -3.95
N THR A 18 -23.85 -13.41 -4.47
CA THR A 18 -22.56 -13.27 -3.76
C THR A 18 -22.25 -11.80 -3.47
N PHE A 19 -22.49 -10.90 -4.42
CA PHE A 19 -22.29 -9.47 -4.20
C PHE A 19 -23.19 -8.92 -3.10
N GLN A 20 -24.47 -9.29 -3.10
CA GLN A 20 -25.41 -8.92 -2.05
C GLN A 20 -25.02 -9.52 -0.70
N ALA A 21 -24.53 -10.76 -0.68
CA ALA A 21 -24.06 -11.41 0.55
C ALA A 21 -22.80 -10.75 1.11
N ASN A 22 -21.90 -10.27 0.25
CA ASN A 22 -20.70 -9.53 0.65
C ASN A 22 -20.98 -8.03 0.92
N TRP A 23 -22.23 -7.59 0.75
CA TRP A 23 -22.58 -6.20 0.93
C TRP A 23 -22.70 -5.86 2.42
N GLY A 24 -21.71 -5.11 2.92
CA GLY A 24 -21.65 -4.68 4.31
C GLY A 24 -20.43 -5.20 5.03
N PRO A 25 -20.17 -4.72 6.26
CA PRO A 25 -19.00 -5.13 7.01
C PRO A 25 -19.21 -6.47 7.72
N HIS A 26 -18.32 -7.44 7.47
CA HIS A 26 -18.23 -8.69 8.22
C HIS A 26 -16.86 -8.79 8.89
N TYR A 27 -16.69 -8.13 10.05
CA TYR A 27 -15.43 -8.16 10.77
C TYR A 27 -15.27 -9.45 11.59
N ASP A 28 -14.08 -10.04 11.56
CA ASP A 28 -13.69 -11.14 12.45
C ASP A 28 -13.25 -10.60 13.82
N GLU A 29 -13.18 -11.47 14.84
CA GLU A 29 -12.82 -11.06 16.21
C GLU A 29 -11.46 -10.34 16.25
N GLY A 30 -11.43 -9.14 16.84
CA GLY A 30 -10.23 -8.31 16.93
C GLY A 30 -9.98 -7.36 15.74
N VAL A 31 -10.69 -7.53 14.62
CA VAL A 31 -10.62 -6.61 13.48
C VAL A 31 -11.75 -5.58 13.59
N HIS A 32 -11.42 -4.31 13.49
CA HIS A 32 -12.39 -3.22 13.47
C HIS A 32 -12.05 -2.23 12.36
N PHE A 33 -12.97 -1.33 12.03
CA PHE A 33 -12.83 -0.37 10.93
C PHE A 33 -11.48 0.38 10.96
N GLY A 34 -11.01 0.77 12.15
CA GLY A 34 -9.73 1.46 12.34
C GLY A 34 -8.52 0.64 11.87
N VAL A 35 -8.48 -0.66 12.17
CA VAL A 35 -7.40 -1.56 11.72
C VAL A 35 -7.42 -1.68 10.20
N VAL A 36 -8.59 -1.90 9.60
CA VAL A 36 -8.72 -2.01 8.14
C VAL A 36 -8.34 -0.69 7.45
N LEU A 37 -8.77 0.45 8.01
CA LEU A 37 -8.38 1.77 7.53
C LEU A 37 -6.86 1.96 7.59
N SER A 38 -6.21 1.57 8.69
CA SER A 38 -4.75 1.71 8.83
C SER A 38 -3.94 0.84 7.86
N LEU A 39 -4.48 -0.31 7.46
CA LEU A 39 -3.87 -1.17 6.44
C LEU A 39 -4.05 -0.62 5.02
N PHE A 40 -5.18 0.04 4.76
CA PHE A 40 -5.50 0.60 3.45
C PHE A 40 -5.00 2.03 3.24
N TYR A 41 -4.76 2.77 4.32
CA TYR A 41 -4.33 4.18 4.29
C TYR A 41 -3.05 4.42 3.47
N PRO A 42 -1.99 3.58 3.55
CA PRO A 42 -0.80 3.73 2.72
C PRO A 42 -1.06 3.73 1.21
N CYS A 43 -2.21 3.21 0.75
CA CYS A 43 -2.58 3.28 -0.67
C CYS A 43 -2.90 4.72 -1.15
N PHE A 44 -3.18 5.66 -0.24
CA PHE A 44 -3.55 7.05 -0.56
C PHE A 44 -2.42 8.07 -0.37
N THR A 45 -1.33 7.70 0.30
CA THR A 45 -0.29 8.65 0.74
C THR A 45 0.61 9.14 -0.41
N GLY A 46 0.51 8.53 -1.60
CA GLY A 46 1.29 8.88 -2.79
C GLY A 46 0.92 10.18 -3.51
N ILE A 47 -0.07 10.95 -3.01
CA ILE A 47 -0.62 12.13 -3.69
C ILE A 47 0.43 13.22 -4.00
N LEU A 48 1.47 13.34 -3.16
CA LEU A 48 2.50 14.36 -3.27
C LEU A 48 3.65 13.98 -4.23
N SER A 49 3.66 12.74 -4.75
CA SER A 49 4.72 12.26 -5.66
C SER A 49 4.85 13.13 -6.92
N GLY A 50 3.74 13.70 -7.40
CA GLY A 50 3.73 14.61 -8.55
C GLY A 50 4.38 15.97 -8.29
N ALA A 51 4.33 16.48 -7.05
CA ALA A 51 4.93 17.77 -6.69
C ALA A 51 6.47 17.70 -6.62
N ASN A 52 7.03 16.50 -6.40
CA ASN A 52 8.48 16.29 -6.36
C ASN A 52 9.17 16.51 -7.72
N ARG A 53 8.41 16.71 -8.80
CA ARG A 53 8.91 17.03 -10.15
C ARG A 53 8.43 18.38 -10.65
N ALA A 54 8.09 19.28 -9.72
CA ALA A 54 7.58 20.61 -10.06
C ALA A 54 8.57 21.46 -10.86
N ASP A 55 9.86 21.23 -10.67
CA ASP A 55 10.99 21.95 -11.28
C ASP A 55 11.13 21.75 -12.79
N VAL A 56 10.70 20.59 -13.30
CA VAL A 56 10.78 20.25 -14.74
C VAL A 56 9.47 20.49 -15.50
N LEU A 57 8.42 20.96 -14.82
CA LEU A 57 7.11 21.22 -15.43
C LEU A 57 7.10 22.55 -16.18
N LYS A 58 6.48 22.55 -17.38
CA LYS A 58 6.25 23.78 -18.17
C LYS A 58 5.44 24.84 -17.40
N ASP A 59 4.36 24.42 -16.73
CA ASP A 59 3.47 25.27 -15.92
C ASP A 59 3.15 24.62 -14.57
N PRO A 60 4.05 24.71 -13.56
CA PRO A 60 3.94 23.93 -12.32
C PRO A 60 2.62 24.15 -11.54
N PRO A 61 2.15 25.39 -11.29
CA PRO A 61 0.93 25.61 -10.49
C PRO A 61 -0.35 25.05 -11.13
N LYS A 62 -0.40 24.98 -12.46
CA LYS A 62 -1.54 24.41 -13.19
C LYS A 62 -1.44 22.88 -13.27
N ASN A 63 -0.27 22.38 -13.66
CA ASN A 63 -0.08 20.97 -13.96
C ASN A 63 -0.07 20.09 -12.71
N ILE A 64 0.43 20.58 -11.57
CA ILE A 64 0.34 19.88 -10.28
C ILE A 64 -1.13 19.71 -9.89
N ARG A 65 -1.93 20.80 -9.91
CA ARG A 65 -3.34 20.75 -9.51
C ARG A 65 -4.16 19.80 -10.39
N VAL A 66 -4.05 19.94 -11.71
CA VAL A 66 -4.82 19.11 -12.66
C VAL A 66 -4.35 17.65 -12.60
N GLY A 67 -3.04 17.42 -12.57
CA GLY A 67 -2.48 16.08 -12.50
C GLY A 67 -2.87 15.34 -11.22
N THR A 68 -2.75 16.00 -10.07
CA THR A 68 -3.14 15.43 -8.78
C THR A 68 -4.63 15.12 -8.73
N PHE A 69 -5.51 16.03 -9.14
CA PHE A 69 -6.96 15.76 -9.13
C PHE A 69 -7.35 14.62 -10.08
N ALA A 70 -6.77 14.59 -11.30
CA ALA A 70 -7.00 13.52 -12.25
C ALA A 70 -6.53 12.16 -11.71
N ALA A 71 -5.35 12.12 -11.07
CA ALA A 71 -4.82 10.90 -10.46
C ALA A 71 -5.72 10.39 -9.32
N ILE A 72 -6.23 11.27 -8.45
CA ILE A 72 -7.16 10.89 -7.38
C ILE A 72 -8.43 10.27 -7.96
N VAL A 73 -9.06 10.93 -8.93
CA VAL A 73 -10.31 10.45 -9.55
C VAL A 73 -10.08 9.10 -10.24
N PHE A 74 -8.98 8.96 -10.96
CA PHE A 74 -8.62 7.72 -11.65
C PHE A 74 -8.37 6.57 -10.66
N SER A 75 -7.60 6.81 -9.59
CA SER A 75 -7.34 5.81 -8.56
C SER A 75 -8.62 5.42 -7.81
N LEU A 76 -9.49 6.39 -7.49
CA LEU A 76 -10.79 6.12 -6.87
C LEU A 76 -11.66 5.23 -7.75
N PHE A 77 -11.69 5.52 -9.05
CA PHE A 77 -12.41 4.70 -10.03
C PHE A 77 -11.86 3.27 -10.10
N LEU A 78 -10.54 3.11 -10.16
CA LEU A 78 -9.90 1.79 -10.19
C LEU A 78 -10.17 0.99 -8.93
N TYR A 79 -9.93 1.58 -7.74
CA TYR A 79 -10.17 0.88 -6.47
C TYR A 79 -11.65 0.49 -6.32
N SER A 80 -12.58 1.39 -6.63
CA SER A 80 -14.02 1.09 -6.58
C SER A 80 -14.40 -0.05 -7.52
N SER A 81 -13.86 -0.04 -8.74
CA SER A 81 -14.09 -1.10 -9.73
C SER A 81 -13.54 -2.44 -9.25
N PHE A 82 -12.33 -2.45 -8.68
CA PHE A 82 -11.76 -3.67 -8.11
C PHE A 82 -12.57 -4.20 -6.94
N PHE A 83 -12.99 -3.36 -5.99
CA PHE A 83 -13.83 -3.81 -4.87
C PHE A 83 -15.16 -4.40 -5.34
N MET A 84 -15.82 -3.78 -6.31
CA MET A 84 -17.06 -4.32 -6.89
C MET A 84 -16.85 -5.66 -7.59
N LEU A 85 -15.77 -5.79 -8.39
CA LEU A 85 -15.45 -7.03 -9.08
C LEU A 85 -15.14 -8.15 -8.09
N TRP A 86 -14.26 -7.91 -7.12
CA TRP A 86 -13.88 -8.90 -6.12
C TRP A 86 -15.07 -9.32 -5.24
N GLY A 87 -15.89 -8.37 -4.81
CA GLY A 87 -17.12 -8.66 -4.06
C GLY A 87 -18.16 -9.45 -4.85
N SER A 88 -18.15 -9.40 -6.19
CA SER A 88 -19.07 -10.18 -7.02
C SER A 88 -18.57 -11.58 -7.40
N VAL A 89 -17.25 -11.82 -7.34
CA VAL A 89 -16.63 -13.04 -7.85
C VAL A 89 -16.33 -14.05 -6.75
N ALA A 90 -15.92 -13.60 -5.56
CA ALA A 90 -15.51 -14.46 -4.45
C ALA A 90 -16.42 -14.28 -3.22
N THR A 91 -16.63 -15.35 -2.45
CA THR A 91 -17.41 -15.32 -1.19
C THR A 91 -16.58 -14.74 -0.04
N ASP A 92 -17.22 -14.11 0.94
CA ASP A 92 -16.58 -13.52 2.13
C ASP A 92 -15.54 -14.44 2.80
N ASP A 93 -15.91 -15.70 3.08
CA ASP A 93 -14.99 -16.69 3.66
C ASP A 93 -13.72 -16.92 2.82
N TYR A 94 -13.85 -16.87 1.50
CA TYR A 94 -12.73 -17.05 0.58
C TYR A 94 -11.82 -15.82 0.56
N LEU A 95 -12.40 -14.62 0.61
CA LEU A 95 -11.67 -13.34 0.65
C LEU A 95 -10.90 -13.15 1.95
N LYS A 96 -11.44 -13.66 3.07
CA LYS A 96 -10.77 -13.68 4.38
C LYS A 96 -9.62 -14.68 4.49
N GLY A 97 -9.43 -15.53 3.47
CA GLY A 97 -8.40 -16.56 3.47
C GLY A 97 -8.75 -17.80 4.31
N ASN A 98 -10.03 -18.00 4.66
CA ASN A 98 -10.51 -19.23 5.27
C ASN A 98 -10.70 -20.30 4.17
N PHE A 99 -9.61 -20.97 3.78
CA PHE A 99 -9.66 -22.03 2.79
C PHE A 99 -10.15 -23.35 3.40
N LEU A 100 -11.11 -23.98 2.73
CA LEU A 100 -11.50 -25.37 2.93
C LEU A 100 -10.81 -26.22 1.85
N GLU A 101 -9.61 -26.72 2.13
CA GLU A 101 -8.98 -27.76 1.31
C GLU A 101 -9.19 -29.12 2.02
N HIS A 102 -9.80 -30.09 1.33
CA HIS A 102 -10.02 -31.47 1.84
C HIS A 102 -10.73 -31.59 3.21
N GLY A 103 -11.73 -30.73 3.49
CA GLY A 103 -12.56 -30.86 4.69
C GLY A 103 -11.88 -30.47 6.01
N ARG A 104 -10.71 -29.83 5.98
CA ARG A 104 -10.14 -29.16 7.16
C ARG A 104 -10.20 -27.64 6.99
N ARG A 105 -10.77 -26.97 7.99
CA ARG A 105 -10.69 -25.52 8.17
C ARG A 105 -9.26 -25.17 8.56
N LEU A 106 -8.46 -24.67 7.62
CA LEU A 106 -7.16 -24.09 7.93
C LEU A 106 -7.39 -22.61 8.25
N SER A 107 -7.88 -22.36 9.46
CA SER A 107 -7.94 -21.02 10.06
C SER A 107 -6.53 -20.66 10.54
N GLY A 108 -5.86 -19.80 9.79
CA GLY A 108 -4.62 -19.17 10.20
C GLY A 108 -3.37 -20.05 10.07
N VAL A 109 -2.24 -19.37 9.84
CA VAL A 109 -0.88 -19.93 9.92
C VAL A 109 -0.46 -20.85 8.77
N SER A 110 -0.65 -20.41 7.52
CA SER A 110 0.21 -20.89 6.43
C SER A 110 0.55 -19.74 5.47
N PRO A 111 1.82 -19.27 5.40
CA PRO A 111 2.29 -18.20 4.51
C PRO A 111 2.04 -18.46 3.01
N GLU A 112 1.65 -19.69 2.68
CA GLU A 112 1.35 -20.15 1.34
C GLU A 112 -0.13 -19.95 0.97
N ALA A 113 -1.05 -19.93 1.94
CA ALA A 113 -2.50 -19.85 1.69
C ALA A 113 -2.93 -18.46 1.15
N GLY A 114 -2.37 -17.37 1.69
CA GLY A 114 -2.64 -16.01 1.18
C GLY A 114 -2.15 -15.78 -0.26
N ARG A 115 -1.23 -16.62 -0.77
CA ARG A 115 -0.70 -16.52 -2.14
C ARG A 115 -1.68 -16.98 -3.22
N HIS A 116 -2.79 -17.63 -2.85
CA HIS A 116 -3.69 -18.27 -3.82
C HIS A 116 -4.91 -17.45 -4.26
N ILE A 117 -5.41 -16.46 -3.50
CA ILE A 117 -6.69 -15.77 -3.85
C ILE A 117 -6.57 -14.98 -5.16
N VAL A 118 -5.50 -14.19 -5.32
CA VAL A 118 -5.29 -13.39 -6.54
C VAL A 118 -5.05 -14.30 -7.74
N GLN A 119 -4.33 -15.40 -7.57
CA GLN A 119 -3.95 -16.29 -8.67
C GLN A 119 -5.10 -17.15 -9.19
N THR A 120 -6.10 -17.44 -8.36
CA THR A 120 -7.28 -18.23 -8.73
C THR A 120 -8.39 -17.37 -9.33
N VAL A 121 -8.52 -16.12 -8.89
CA VAL A 121 -9.57 -15.18 -9.32
C VAL A 121 -9.20 -14.44 -10.60
N VAL A 122 -7.92 -14.09 -10.77
CA VAL A 122 -7.46 -13.34 -11.94
C VAL A 122 -7.42 -14.25 -13.16
N TRP A 123 -7.94 -13.75 -14.29
CA TRP A 123 -7.78 -14.41 -15.58
C TRP A 123 -6.30 -14.55 -15.91
N ASN A 124 -5.79 -15.79 -15.92
CA ASN A 124 -4.37 -16.06 -16.00
C ASN A 124 -4.00 -16.65 -17.37
N PRO A 125 -3.59 -15.82 -18.36
CA PRO A 125 -3.21 -16.33 -19.68
C PRO A 125 -1.94 -17.20 -19.65
N PHE A 126 -1.06 -16.99 -18.66
CA PHE A 126 0.17 -17.77 -18.43
C PHE A 126 0.31 -18.08 -16.93
N PRO A 127 0.79 -19.27 -16.51
CA PRO A 127 0.93 -19.58 -15.08
C PRO A 127 1.72 -18.49 -14.34
N ASN A 128 1.22 -18.05 -13.19
CA ASN A 128 1.83 -17.05 -12.29
C ASN A 128 1.99 -15.61 -12.83
N SER A 129 1.30 -15.20 -13.91
CA SER A 129 1.44 -13.83 -14.44
C SER A 129 1.10 -12.72 -13.44
N ALA A 130 0.03 -12.90 -12.65
CA ALA A 130 -0.37 -11.95 -11.61
C ALA A 130 0.71 -11.75 -10.54
N PHE A 131 1.42 -12.82 -10.17
CA PHE A 131 2.49 -12.78 -9.17
C PHE A 131 3.71 -12.02 -9.67
N ILE A 132 4.11 -12.26 -10.92
CA ILE A 132 5.19 -11.52 -11.57
C ILE A 132 4.83 -10.03 -11.62
N GLY A 133 3.57 -9.70 -11.94
CA GLY A 133 3.06 -8.32 -11.91
C GLY A 133 3.19 -7.67 -10.55
N ILE A 134 2.78 -8.34 -9.47
CA ILE A 134 2.91 -7.84 -8.09
C ILE A 134 4.38 -7.59 -7.73
N ILE A 135 5.29 -8.51 -8.08
CA ILE A 135 6.73 -8.34 -7.82
C ILE A 135 7.26 -7.11 -8.55
N ILE A 136 6.99 -6.98 -9.85
CA ILE A 136 7.49 -5.86 -10.65
C ILE A 136 6.93 -4.53 -10.15
N ALA A 137 5.65 -4.48 -9.81
CA ALA A 137 5.00 -3.28 -9.25
C ALA A 137 5.63 -2.89 -7.91
N SER A 138 5.82 -3.86 -7.01
CA SER A 138 6.42 -3.64 -5.68
C SER A 138 7.88 -3.18 -5.79
N LEU A 139 8.66 -3.80 -6.67
CA LEU A 139 10.04 -3.40 -6.94
C LEU A 139 10.12 -1.99 -7.52
N SER A 140 9.23 -1.65 -8.45
CA SER A 140 9.17 -0.32 -9.06
C SER A 140 8.88 0.76 -8.01
N GLN A 141 7.91 0.50 -7.12
CA GLN A 141 7.60 1.40 -6.01
C GLN A 141 8.77 1.54 -5.03
N SER A 142 9.44 0.43 -4.70
CA SER A 142 10.62 0.44 -3.83
C SER A 142 11.77 1.25 -4.43
N LEU A 143 12.04 1.10 -5.73
CA LEU A 143 13.08 1.87 -6.43
C LEU A 143 12.76 3.36 -6.45
N GLN A 144 11.48 3.72 -6.64
CA GLN A 144 11.05 5.11 -6.58
C GLN A 144 11.32 5.72 -5.19
N CYS A 145 10.96 5.02 -4.12
CA CYS A 145 11.23 5.47 -2.74
C CYS A 145 12.73 5.62 -2.48
N LEU A 146 13.57 4.70 -2.99
CA LEU A 146 15.02 4.73 -2.83
C LEU A 146 15.67 5.95 -3.51
N ILE A 147 15.06 6.49 -4.57
CA ILE A 147 15.56 7.68 -5.27
C ILE A 147 15.01 8.97 -4.64
N VAL A 148 13.75 8.98 -4.22
CA VAL A 148 13.06 10.18 -3.73
C VAL A 148 13.49 10.55 -2.31
N ALA A 149 13.57 9.58 -1.40
CA ALA A 149 13.89 9.82 0.01
C ALA A 149 15.25 10.54 0.23
N PRO A 150 16.38 10.11 -0.36
CA PRO A 150 17.66 10.78 -0.15
C PRO A 150 17.72 12.17 -0.78
N ARG A 151 17.01 12.41 -1.89
CA ARG A 151 16.91 13.73 -2.51
C ARG A 151 16.12 14.70 -1.65
N LEU A 152 15.02 14.24 -1.06
CA LEU A 152 14.26 15.04 -0.10
C LEU A 152 15.11 15.40 1.12
N LEU A 153 15.79 14.41 1.71
CA LEU A 153 16.69 14.62 2.86
C LEU A 153 17.83 15.58 2.54
N GLN A 154 18.41 15.47 1.33
CA GLN A 154 19.45 16.37 0.86
C GLN A 154 18.93 17.80 0.69
N ASN A 155 17.74 17.99 0.11
CA ASN A 155 17.16 19.32 -0.04
C ASN A 155 16.90 19.97 1.32
N MET A 156 16.37 19.21 2.28
CA MET A 156 16.21 19.67 3.66
C MET A 156 17.55 20.04 4.33
N ALA A 157 18.63 19.29 4.06
CA ALA A 157 19.96 19.59 4.56
C ALA A 157 20.53 20.89 3.96
N LYS A 158 20.31 21.13 2.66
CA LYS A 158 20.68 22.38 1.96
C LYS A 158 19.94 23.60 2.51
N ASP A 159 18.68 23.42 2.87
CA ASP A 159 17.86 24.50 3.46
C ASP A 159 18.30 24.85 4.91
N ARG A 160 19.32 24.16 5.46
CA ARG A 160 19.92 24.38 6.79
C ARG A 160 18.90 24.38 7.94
N LEU A 161 17.74 23.76 7.75
CA LEU A 161 16.65 23.70 8.72
C LEU A 161 17.08 23.00 10.01
N MET A 162 18.00 22.04 9.94
CA MET A 162 18.51 21.29 11.09
C MET A 162 20.05 21.18 11.05
N PRO A 163 20.77 21.70 12.06
CA PRO A 163 22.23 21.61 12.12
C PRO A 163 22.76 20.17 12.13
N ALA A 164 21.98 19.22 12.63
CA ALA A 164 22.31 17.79 12.69
C ALA A 164 22.37 17.11 11.30
N LEU A 165 21.70 17.67 10.28
CA LEU A 165 21.64 17.10 8.92
C LEU A 165 22.74 17.64 7.98
N ARG A 166 23.56 18.59 8.43
CA ARG A 166 24.68 19.17 7.66
C ARG A 166 25.66 18.15 7.04
N PRO A 167 26.04 17.04 7.70
CA PRO A 167 26.95 16.07 7.07
C PRO A 167 26.34 15.37 5.85
N LEU A 168 25.01 15.40 5.69
CA LEU A 168 24.24 14.79 4.59
C LEU A 168 24.10 15.71 3.36
N GLU A 169 24.53 16.97 3.48
CA GLU A 169 24.50 17.95 2.39
C GLU A 169 25.51 17.62 1.28
N VAL A 170 26.58 16.88 1.59
CA VAL A 170 27.70 16.66 0.67
C VAL A 170 27.26 15.87 -0.58
N LEU A 171 27.36 16.54 -1.74
CA LEU A 171 27.22 15.91 -3.05
C LEU A 171 28.52 15.19 -3.44
N SER A 172 28.38 14.02 -4.05
CA SER A 172 29.47 13.42 -4.83
C SER A 172 29.79 14.27 -6.07
N SER A 173 30.95 14.06 -6.68
CA SER A 173 31.36 14.69 -7.95
C SER A 173 30.37 14.42 -9.10
N SER A 174 29.60 13.33 -9.00
CA SER A 174 28.53 12.91 -9.91
C SER A 174 27.19 13.66 -9.70
N GLY A 175 27.09 14.55 -8.70
CA GLY A 175 25.84 15.25 -8.37
C GLY A 175 24.84 14.42 -7.55
N GLU A 176 25.22 13.21 -7.13
CA GLU A 176 24.36 12.31 -6.34
C GLU A 176 24.61 12.43 -4.82
N PRO A 177 23.55 12.39 -3.98
CA PRO A 177 23.67 12.49 -2.54
C PRO A 177 24.05 11.15 -1.89
N THR A 178 25.31 10.76 -2.00
CA THR A 178 25.81 9.45 -1.53
C THR A 178 25.63 9.22 -0.03
N ARG A 179 25.81 10.25 0.81
CA ARG A 179 25.64 10.15 2.26
C ARG A 179 24.16 10.04 2.67
N ALA A 180 23.29 10.83 2.03
CA ALA A 180 21.85 10.72 2.26
C ALA A 180 21.33 9.36 1.78
N LEU A 181 21.82 8.86 0.65
CA LEU A 181 21.48 7.54 0.12
C LEU A 181 21.88 6.44 1.12
N LEU A 182 23.13 6.44 1.60
CA LEU A 182 23.60 5.46 2.58
C LEU A 182 22.76 5.49 3.87
N PHE A 183 22.44 6.69 4.37
CA PHE A 183 21.58 6.84 5.55
C PHE A 183 20.19 6.25 5.31
N THR A 184 19.52 6.62 4.21
CA THR A 184 18.19 6.09 3.88
C THR A 184 18.20 4.57 3.67
N TYR A 185 19.28 4.03 3.11
CA TYR A 185 19.46 2.59 2.95
C TYR A 185 19.58 1.85 4.29
N VAL A 186 20.38 2.38 5.23
CA VAL A 186 20.53 1.79 6.57
C VAL A 186 19.19 1.83 7.32
N CYS A 187 18.45 2.95 7.26
CA CYS A 187 17.12 3.04 7.85
C CYS A 187 16.14 2.03 7.24
N ALA A 188 16.11 1.91 5.91
CA ALA A 188 15.27 0.92 5.22
C ALA A 188 15.66 -0.52 5.61
N ALA A 189 16.97 -0.82 5.69
CA ALA A 189 17.45 -2.14 6.10
C ALA A 189 17.02 -2.48 7.53
N MET A 190 17.07 -1.53 8.47
CA MET A 190 16.57 -1.74 9.84
C MET A 190 15.07 -2.05 9.86
N LEU A 191 14.25 -1.37 9.05
CA LEU A 191 12.82 -1.64 8.96
C LEU A 191 12.53 -3.01 8.32
N VAL A 192 13.30 -3.43 7.33
CA VAL A 192 13.17 -4.76 6.71
C VAL A 192 13.47 -5.88 7.71
N LEU A 193 14.41 -5.66 8.64
CA LEU A 193 14.74 -6.64 9.69
C LEU A 193 13.57 -6.93 10.65
N ILE A 194 12.56 -6.06 10.74
CA ILE A 194 11.35 -6.29 11.54
C ILE A 194 10.52 -7.44 10.95
N GLY A 195 10.60 -7.69 9.63
CA GLY A 195 10.07 -8.90 8.99
C GLY A 195 8.54 -9.04 8.93
N GLN A 196 7.78 -8.09 9.48
CA GLN A 196 6.30 -8.12 9.50
C GLN A 196 5.70 -6.83 8.95
N LEU A 197 5.04 -6.93 7.79
CA LEU A 197 4.40 -5.79 7.13
C LEU A 197 3.24 -5.19 7.96
N GLU A 198 2.53 -6.04 8.70
CA GLU A 198 1.38 -5.66 9.53
C GLU A 198 1.76 -4.74 10.70
N LEU A 199 2.99 -4.84 11.21
CA LEU A 199 3.51 -3.91 12.22
C LEU A 199 3.97 -2.58 11.60
N VAL A 200 4.33 -2.58 10.32
CA VAL A 200 4.85 -1.40 9.62
C VAL A 200 3.72 -0.53 9.07
N ALA A 201 2.61 -1.11 8.63
CA ALA A 201 1.49 -0.36 8.04
C ALA A 201 0.87 0.69 9.01
N PRO A 202 0.63 0.38 10.30
CA PRO A 202 0.17 1.38 11.27
C PRO A 202 1.19 2.49 11.54
N LEU A 203 2.50 2.18 11.53
CA LEU A 203 3.56 3.19 11.72
C LEU A 203 3.56 4.25 10.60
N LEU A 204 3.39 3.81 9.35
CA LEU A 204 3.30 4.71 8.20
C LEU A 204 2.03 5.57 8.29
N THR A 205 0.89 4.95 8.63
CA THR A 205 -0.37 5.67 8.84
C THR A 205 -0.27 6.68 9.95
N MET A 206 0.41 6.37 11.06
CA MET A 206 0.61 7.33 12.15
C MET A 206 1.38 8.56 11.67
N TRP A 207 2.44 8.37 10.89
CA TRP A 207 3.27 9.49 10.40
C TRP A 207 2.51 10.38 9.41
N ASP A 208 1.78 9.77 8.47
CA ASP A 208 1.10 10.49 7.40
C ASP A 208 -0.29 11.02 7.81
N ALA A 209 -0.98 10.34 8.73
CA ALA A 209 -2.30 10.74 9.23
C ALA A 209 -2.26 11.60 10.50
N TYR A 210 -1.09 11.88 11.08
CA TYR A 210 -0.98 12.75 12.25
C TYR A 210 -1.51 14.15 11.90
N PRO A 211 -2.67 14.58 12.44
CA PRO A 211 -3.03 15.98 12.37
C PRO A 211 -2.04 16.70 13.28
N ALA A 212 -1.41 17.77 12.79
CA ALA A 212 -0.59 18.68 13.58
C ALA A 212 -1.32 19.08 14.87
N ARG A 213 -1.10 18.33 15.95
CA ARG A 213 -1.66 18.56 17.27
C ARG A 213 -0.51 19.00 18.17
N ASP A 214 -0.47 20.31 18.36
CA ASP A 214 0.14 21.11 19.42
C ASP A 214 1.42 20.58 20.09
N SER A 215 2.49 21.37 19.98
CA SER A 215 3.89 21.09 20.33
C SER A 215 4.20 20.99 21.84
N SER A 216 3.22 20.75 22.71
CA SER A 216 3.41 20.83 24.17
C SER A 216 3.53 19.49 24.90
N ASN A 217 3.03 18.36 24.35
CA ASN A 217 3.02 17.06 25.05
C ASN A 217 3.64 15.93 24.21
N GLN A 218 4.94 16.06 23.89
CA GLN A 218 5.66 15.14 23.00
C GLN A 218 6.05 13.78 23.64
N HIS A 219 5.77 13.57 24.93
CA HIS A 219 6.32 12.44 25.70
C HIS A 219 5.35 11.31 26.09
N ASP A 220 4.03 11.46 25.89
CA ASP A 220 3.04 10.50 26.40
C ASP A 220 2.42 9.56 25.35
N TRP A 221 2.79 9.69 24.07
CA TRP A 221 2.17 8.93 22.96
C TRP A 221 2.40 7.42 23.00
N LEU A 222 3.50 6.95 23.61
CA LEU A 222 3.76 5.51 23.76
C LEU A 222 2.84 4.86 24.81
N ARG A 223 2.33 5.63 25.78
CA ARG A 223 1.50 5.09 26.87
C ARG A 223 0.04 4.93 26.45
N ASP A 224 -0.47 5.84 25.63
CA ASP A 224 -1.85 5.82 25.16
C ASP A 224 -2.13 4.71 24.13
N TRP A 225 -1.09 4.18 23.48
CA TRP A 225 -1.24 3.12 22.46
C TRP A 225 -1.26 1.69 23.03
N PHE A 226 -0.68 1.45 24.21
CA PHE A 226 -0.67 0.12 24.83
C PHE A 226 -1.88 -0.15 25.74
N VAL A 227 -2.70 0.87 26.04
CA VAL A 227 -3.77 0.78 27.04
C VAL A 227 -5.16 1.12 26.47
N GLY A 228 -5.29 1.36 25.15
CA GLY A 228 -6.57 1.66 24.48
C GLY A 228 -7.04 0.55 23.56
#